data_AF-A0A8I2D922-F1
#
_entry.id   AF-A0A8I2D922-F1
#
_cell.length_a   1.000
_cell.length_b   1.000
_cell.length_c   1.000
_cell.angle_alpha   90.00
_cell.angle_beta   90.00
_cell.angle_gamma   90.00
#
_symmetry.space_group_name_H-M   'P 1'
#
loop_
_entity.id
_entity.type
_entity.pdbx_description
1 polymer ?
#
loop_
_entity_poly.entity_id
_entity_poly.type
_entity_poly.pdbx_seq_one_letter_code
_entity_poly.pdbx_strand_id
1 'polypeptide(L)'
;MDFDFNVQKIEEAYRHELLSYLNQLFTGVNLPSHDISHHERVWRYCRSLLLEINRFGLDVPADLVENAIVACYFHDTGLTINLGESHGALGAEICSRYLQQKPNFTSFRNKEILTAIEFHDDKSIRTEENGDALSMLNLTRLVSTADDLDAFGTIGVFRYIEIYLKRAVAANELPGRVLTNLQNRYSNFKSAYALLEKFVDRQECRYYQTFNFFTRLATEVTLGVGSANGPYGVYRVIKNNLVEKGQSIEDVIDYVNENPISEYAQSFFNVLKVELNINSTVS
;
A
#
# COMPACT_ATOMS: atom_id res chain seq x y z
N MET A 1 22.06 21.37 -4.24
CA MET A 1 20.67 21.34 -4.76
C MET A 1 19.91 20.45 -3.82
N ASP A 2 18.79 20.90 -3.28
CA ASP A 2 18.02 20.16 -2.27
C ASP A 2 17.59 18.80 -2.86
N PHE A 3 17.83 17.69 -2.16
CA PHE A 3 17.46 16.36 -2.64
C PHE A 3 15.95 16.28 -2.91
N ASP A 4 15.15 16.96 -2.09
CA ASP A 4 13.69 17.02 -2.28
C ASP A 4 13.31 17.66 -3.62
N PHE A 5 14.00 18.74 -4.02
CA PHE A 5 13.79 19.37 -5.32
C PHE A 5 14.06 18.43 -6.50
N ASN A 6 15.08 17.56 -6.38
CA ASN A 6 15.37 16.57 -7.42
C ASN A 6 14.28 15.49 -7.50
N VAL A 7 13.74 15.06 -6.35
CA VAL A 7 12.62 14.11 -6.31
C VAL A 7 11.40 14.72 -6.98
N GLN A 8 11.05 15.97 -6.66
CA GLN A 8 9.91 16.68 -7.27
C GLN A 8 10.04 16.77 -8.79
N LYS A 9 11.22 17.10 -9.31
CA LYS A 9 11.48 17.14 -10.75
C LYS A 9 11.26 15.78 -11.43
N ILE A 10 11.64 14.69 -10.77
CA ILE A 10 11.39 13.32 -11.26
C ILE A 10 9.89 13.02 -11.23
N GLU A 11 9.18 13.39 -10.16
CA GLU A 11 7.73 13.24 -10.07
C GLU A 11 7.03 13.97 -11.23
N GLU A 12 7.36 15.23 -11.46
CA GLU A 12 6.81 16.03 -12.57
C GLU A 12 7.07 15.39 -13.94
N ALA A 13 8.22 14.74 -14.13
CA ALA A 13 8.59 14.10 -15.38
C ALA A 13 7.79 12.82 -15.69
N TYR A 14 7.50 12.00 -14.67
CA TYR A 14 6.97 10.64 -14.89
C TYR A 14 5.52 10.46 -14.42
N ARG A 15 5.10 11.14 -13.35
CA ARG A 15 3.85 10.85 -12.63
C ARG A 15 2.60 10.92 -13.51
N HIS A 16 2.46 11.97 -14.31
CA HIS A 16 1.27 12.13 -15.16
C HIS A 16 1.13 10.99 -16.18
N GLU A 17 2.24 10.60 -16.81
CA GLU A 17 2.23 9.54 -17.81
C GLU A 17 1.95 8.17 -17.18
N LEU A 18 2.59 7.87 -16.04
CA LEU A 18 2.36 6.65 -15.27
C LEU A 18 0.89 6.54 -14.83
N LEU A 19 0.34 7.61 -14.23
CA LEU A 19 -1.06 7.65 -13.82
C LEU A 19 -2.01 7.46 -15.00
N SER A 20 -1.73 8.08 -16.15
CA SER A 20 -2.56 7.92 -17.34
C SER A 20 -2.59 6.46 -17.81
N TYR A 21 -1.45 5.78 -17.81
CA TYR A 21 -1.37 4.37 -18.17
C TYR A 21 -2.09 3.46 -17.17
N LEU A 22 -1.87 3.67 -15.87
CA LEU A 22 -2.57 2.91 -14.81
C LEU A 22 -4.09 3.12 -14.88
N ASN A 23 -4.57 4.34 -15.14
CA ASN A 23 -6.00 4.60 -15.34
C ASN A 23 -6.61 3.71 -16.43
N GLN A 24 -5.91 3.53 -17.53
CA GLN A 24 -6.35 2.66 -18.62
C GLN A 24 -6.35 1.19 -18.17
N LEU A 25 -5.31 0.74 -17.46
CA LEU A 25 -5.22 -0.64 -16.96
C LEU A 25 -6.32 -0.99 -15.96
N PHE A 26 -6.66 -0.08 -15.06
CA PHE A 26 -7.66 -0.31 -14.01
C PHE A 26 -9.10 -0.02 -14.45
N THR A 27 -9.31 0.38 -15.71
CA THR A 27 -10.65 0.61 -16.25
C THR A 27 -11.48 -0.68 -16.19
N GLY A 28 -12.61 -0.64 -15.46
CA GLY A 28 -13.50 -1.79 -15.29
C GLY A 28 -13.03 -2.81 -14.25
N VAL A 29 -11.92 -2.56 -13.55
CA VAL A 29 -11.44 -3.42 -12.46
C VAL A 29 -12.07 -2.97 -11.15
N ASN A 30 -12.84 -3.86 -10.51
CA ASN A 30 -13.38 -3.62 -9.16
C ASN A 30 -12.37 -4.12 -8.12
N LEU A 31 -11.41 -3.27 -7.77
CA LEU A 31 -10.46 -3.48 -6.69
C LEU A 31 -10.18 -2.17 -5.92
N PRO A 32 -11.22 -1.54 -5.33
CA PRO A 32 -11.12 -0.20 -4.76
C PRO A 32 -10.03 -0.01 -3.70
N SER A 33 -9.53 -1.07 -3.07
CA SER A 33 -8.43 -0.94 -2.11
C SER A 33 -7.01 -0.99 -2.72
N HIS A 34 -6.90 -1.46 -3.97
CA HIS A 34 -5.67 -1.50 -4.77
C HIS A 34 -5.90 -0.80 -6.11
N ASP A 35 -6.66 0.29 -6.10
CA ASP A 35 -6.85 1.13 -7.26
C ASP A 35 -5.64 2.08 -7.44
N ILE A 36 -5.78 3.05 -8.33
CA ILE A 36 -4.72 4.00 -8.65
C ILE A 36 -4.28 4.81 -7.43
N SER A 37 -5.20 5.07 -6.49
CA SER A 37 -4.89 5.79 -5.26
C SER A 37 -3.90 5.00 -4.39
N HIS A 38 -3.94 3.67 -4.42
CA HIS A 38 -3.01 2.83 -3.69
C HIS A 38 -1.59 2.95 -4.26
N HIS A 39 -1.40 2.84 -5.57
CA HIS A 39 -0.10 3.02 -6.22
C HIS A 39 0.52 4.39 -5.91
N GLU A 40 -0.29 5.44 -5.91
CA GLU A 40 0.12 6.79 -5.53
C GLU A 40 0.58 6.87 -4.07
N ARG A 41 -0.13 6.23 -3.13
CA ARG A 41 0.26 6.20 -1.71
C ARG A 41 1.55 5.39 -1.50
N VAL A 42 1.71 4.27 -2.18
CA VAL A 42 2.96 3.48 -2.16
C VAL A 42 4.13 4.34 -2.62
N TRP A 43 3.99 5.05 -3.74
CA TRP A 43 5.03 5.99 -4.17
C TRP A 43 5.34 7.05 -3.10
N ARG A 44 4.33 7.64 -2.45
CA ARG A 44 4.55 8.65 -1.38
C ARG A 44 5.27 8.08 -0.16
N TYR A 45 5.00 6.83 0.23
CA TYR A 45 5.76 6.15 1.27
C TYR A 45 7.20 5.90 0.83
N CYS A 46 7.41 5.47 -0.41
CA CYS A 46 8.75 5.31 -0.98
C CYS A 46 9.53 6.63 -1.01
N ARG A 47 8.91 7.71 -1.48
CA ARG A 47 9.45 9.08 -1.44
C ARG A 47 9.82 9.48 -0.01
N SER A 48 8.95 9.21 0.96
CA SER A 48 9.22 9.53 2.36
C SER A 48 10.44 8.75 2.89
N LEU A 49 10.56 7.46 2.54
CA LEU A 49 11.75 6.67 2.87
C LEU A 49 13.01 7.27 2.26
N LEU A 50 13.00 7.58 0.96
CA LEU A 50 14.14 8.19 0.26
C LEU A 50 14.58 9.52 0.92
N LEU A 51 13.63 10.37 1.30
CA LEU A 51 13.90 11.62 2.00
C LEU A 51 14.49 11.39 3.40
N GLU A 52 13.96 10.45 4.17
CA GLU A 52 14.49 10.13 5.50
C GLU A 52 15.88 9.47 5.43
N ILE A 53 16.13 8.63 4.42
CA ILE A 53 17.46 8.05 4.14
C ILE A 53 18.47 9.16 3.80
N ASN A 54 18.07 10.12 2.97
CA ASN A 54 18.94 11.26 2.64
C ASN A 54 19.22 12.14 3.87
N ARG A 55 18.19 12.42 4.70
CA ARG A 55 18.35 13.16 5.98
C ARG A 55 19.21 12.41 6.99
N PHE A 56 19.20 11.08 6.96
CA PHE A 56 20.08 10.23 7.76
C PHE A 56 21.56 10.34 7.32
N GLY A 57 21.82 10.83 6.11
CA GLY A 57 23.15 11.13 5.59
C GLY A 57 23.65 10.20 4.48
N LEU A 58 22.78 9.35 3.92
CA LEU A 58 23.15 8.56 2.75
C LEU A 58 22.92 9.35 1.46
N ASP A 59 23.82 9.16 0.51
CA ASP A 59 23.63 9.66 -0.85
C ASP A 59 22.59 8.77 -1.56
N VAL A 60 21.54 9.39 -2.08
CA VAL A 60 20.45 8.70 -2.77
C VAL A 60 20.57 8.99 -4.26
N PRO A 61 21.00 8.00 -5.07
CA PRO A 61 21.20 8.20 -6.50
C PRO A 61 19.91 8.61 -7.22
N ALA A 62 20.01 9.50 -8.20
CA ALA A 62 18.84 9.94 -8.99
C ALA A 62 18.19 8.78 -9.76
N ASP A 63 18.99 7.85 -10.30
CA ASP A 63 18.49 6.66 -11.00
C ASP A 63 17.69 5.74 -10.06
N LEU A 64 18.04 5.67 -8.77
CA LEU A 64 17.23 4.95 -7.78
C LEU A 64 15.85 5.57 -7.60
N VAL A 65 15.75 6.91 -7.56
CA VAL A 65 14.46 7.63 -7.45
C VAL A 65 13.60 7.38 -8.68
N GLU A 66 14.19 7.46 -9.89
CA GLU A 66 13.50 7.14 -11.15
C GLU A 66 13.00 5.68 -11.18
N ASN A 67 13.86 4.73 -10.83
CA ASN A 67 13.48 3.32 -10.79
C ASN A 67 12.39 3.05 -9.74
N ALA A 68 12.44 3.72 -8.60
CA ALA A 68 11.48 3.57 -7.50
C ALA A 68 10.08 4.06 -7.87
N ILE A 69 9.95 5.23 -8.53
CA ILE A 69 8.64 5.70 -8.96
C ILE A 69 8.01 4.74 -9.96
N VAL A 70 8.76 4.25 -10.94
CA VAL A 70 8.22 3.26 -11.89
C VAL A 70 7.82 1.97 -11.16
N ALA A 71 8.70 1.40 -10.33
CA ALA A 71 8.40 0.16 -9.64
C ALA A 71 7.17 0.28 -8.71
N CYS A 72 7.01 1.40 -7.98
CA CYS A 72 5.83 1.63 -7.14
C CYS A 72 4.53 1.70 -7.94
N TYR A 73 4.53 2.30 -9.13
CA TYR A 73 3.31 2.37 -9.95
C TYR A 73 2.96 1.02 -10.59
N PHE A 74 3.94 0.15 -10.82
CA PHE A 74 3.67 -1.13 -11.48
C PHE A 74 3.53 -2.34 -10.54
N HIS A 75 3.96 -2.26 -9.27
CA HIS A 75 4.08 -3.41 -8.36
C HIS A 75 2.85 -4.32 -8.32
N ASP A 76 1.67 -3.71 -8.21
CA ASP A 76 0.38 -4.40 -8.10
C ASP A 76 -0.48 -4.38 -9.37
N THR A 77 0.04 -3.92 -10.50
CA THR A 77 -0.73 -3.89 -11.76
C THR A 77 -1.16 -5.27 -12.24
N GLY A 78 -0.45 -6.33 -11.83
CA GLY A 78 -0.84 -7.72 -12.09
C GLY A 78 -2.14 -8.14 -11.40
N LEU A 79 -2.60 -7.44 -10.36
CA LEU A 79 -3.88 -7.70 -9.71
C LEU A 79 -5.08 -7.44 -10.62
N THR A 80 -4.90 -6.67 -11.70
CA THR A 80 -5.91 -6.52 -12.77
C THR A 80 -6.18 -7.82 -13.54
N ILE A 81 -5.26 -8.79 -13.46
CA ILE A 81 -5.32 -10.07 -14.14
C ILE A 81 -5.50 -11.23 -13.14
N ASN A 82 -4.75 -11.24 -12.04
CA ASN A 82 -4.76 -12.33 -11.06
C ASN A 82 -4.59 -11.79 -9.63
N LEU A 83 -5.53 -12.11 -8.73
CA LEU A 83 -5.52 -11.66 -7.33
C LEU A 83 -4.62 -12.51 -6.39
N GLY A 84 -3.96 -13.54 -6.93
CA GLY A 84 -3.13 -14.51 -6.23
C GLY A 84 -1.64 -14.22 -6.32
N GLU A 85 -0.82 -15.23 -6.03
CA GLU A 85 0.64 -15.08 -5.83
C GLU A 85 1.42 -14.63 -7.08
N SER A 86 0.87 -14.85 -8.29
CA SER A 86 1.56 -14.50 -9.54
C SER A 86 1.43 -13.02 -9.94
N HIS A 87 0.76 -12.18 -9.14
CA HIS A 87 0.51 -10.79 -9.50
C HIS A 87 1.81 -9.98 -9.70
N GLY A 88 2.84 -10.22 -8.90
CA GLY A 88 4.15 -9.56 -9.07
C GLY A 88 4.76 -9.85 -10.45
N ALA A 89 4.81 -11.11 -10.87
CA ALA A 89 5.35 -11.50 -12.17
C ALA A 89 4.54 -10.90 -13.34
N LEU A 90 3.21 -10.87 -13.22
CA LEU A 90 2.34 -10.22 -14.21
C LEU A 90 2.54 -8.70 -14.25
N GLY A 91 2.72 -8.06 -13.09
CA GLY A 91 3.04 -6.63 -13.00
C GLY A 91 4.38 -6.30 -13.67
N ALA A 92 5.38 -7.18 -13.52
CA ALA A 92 6.67 -7.02 -14.18
C ALA A 92 6.52 -7.16 -15.71
N GLU A 93 5.71 -8.10 -16.20
CA GLU A 93 5.43 -8.21 -17.63
C GLU A 93 4.74 -6.96 -18.20
N ILE A 94 3.74 -6.43 -17.48
CA ILE A 94 3.04 -5.19 -17.85
C ILE A 94 4.03 -4.02 -17.91
N CYS A 95 4.90 -3.88 -16.91
CA CYS A 95 5.94 -2.86 -16.87
C CYS A 95 6.93 -3.00 -18.02
N SER A 96 7.39 -4.22 -18.30
CA SER A 96 8.32 -4.51 -19.40
C SER A 96 7.73 -4.07 -20.75
N ARG A 97 6.46 -4.40 -21.01
CA ARG A 97 5.75 -3.97 -22.23
C ARG A 97 5.60 -2.45 -22.30
N TYR A 98 5.30 -1.80 -21.18
CA TYR A 98 5.24 -0.34 -21.11
C TYR A 98 6.59 0.30 -21.45
N LEU A 99 7.68 -0.12 -20.80
CA LEU A 99 9.02 0.43 -21.00
C LEU A 99 9.54 0.23 -22.43
N GLN A 100 9.21 -0.89 -23.08
CA GLN A 100 9.55 -1.14 -24.50
C GLN A 100 8.92 -0.12 -25.46
N GLN A 101 7.78 0.47 -25.10
CA GLN A 101 7.11 1.51 -25.89
C GLN A 101 7.68 2.92 -25.62
N LYS A 102 8.65 3.04 -24.70
CA LYS A 102 9.19 4.31 -24.22
C LYS A 102 10.70 4.37 -24.45
N PRO A 103 11.17 4.45 -25.70
CA PRO A 103 12.61 4.44 -26.02
C PRO A 103 13.39 5.62 -25.42
N ASN A 104 12.72 6.66 -24.92
CA ASN A 104 13.35 7.78 -24.21
C ASN A 104 13.63 7.50 -22.73
N PHE A 105 13.16 6.35 -22.21
CA PHE A 105 13.41 5.88 -20.84
C PHE A 105 14.75 5.10 -20.83
N THR A 106 15.85 5.76 -21.24
CA THR A 106 17.17 5.14 -21.42
C THR A 106 18.03 5.08 -20.16
N SER A 107 17.68 5.81 -19.10
CA SER A 107 18.37 5.81 -17.80
C SER A 107 17.95 4.66 -16.88
N PHE A 108 16.85 3.97 -17.21
CA PHE A 108 16.27 2.97 -16.32
C PHE A 108 17.06 1.68 -16.27
N ARG A 109 17.28 1.18 -15.06
CA ARG A 109 17.82 -0.16 -14.86
C ARG A 109 16.69 -1.17 -14.95
N ASN A 110 16.25 -1.45 -16.18
CA ASN A 110 15.08 -2.29 -16.47
C ASN A 110 15.06 -3.59 -15.65
N LYS A 111 16.22 -4.26 -15.50
CA LYS A 111 16.31 -5.49 -14.71
C LYS A 111 15.96 -5.27 -13.22
N GLU A 112 16.46 -4.20 -12.61
CA GLU A 112 16.21 -3.89 -11.20
C GLU A 112 14.75 -3.54 -10.96
N ILE A 113 14.13 -2.73 -11.84
CA ILE A 113 12.71 -2.37 -11.76
C ILE A 113 11.83 -3.63 -11.83
N LEU A 114 12.06 -4.47 -12.84
CA LEU A 114 11.29 -5.69 -13.04
C LEU A 114 11.46 -6.66 -11.86
N THR A 115 12.69 -6.78 -11.33
CA THR A 115 12.96 -7.58 -10.13
C THR A 115 12.22 -7.02 -8.91
N ALA A 116 12.24 -5.71 -8.71
CA ALA A 116 11.55 -5.07 -7.59
C ALA A 116 10.05 -5.28 -7.66
N ILE A 117 9.45 -5.19 -8.85
CA ILE A 117 8.02 -5.46 -9.08
C ILE A 117 7.68 -6.93 -8.84
N GLU A 118 8.42 -7.86 -9.45
CA GLU A 118 8.15 -9.29 -9.37
C GLU A 118 8.21 -9.79 -7.93
N PHE A 119 9.21 -9.34 -7.18
CA PHE A 119 9.52 -9.82 -5.85
C PHE A 119 9.12 -8.87 -4.71
N HIS A 120 8.30 -7.85 -4.98
CA HIS A 120 7.90 -6.90 -3.94
C HIS A 120 7.16 -7.58 -2.78
N ASP A 121 6.45 -8.68 -3.02
CA ASP A 121 5.72 -9.40 -1.98
C ASP A 121 6.47 -10.65 -1.46
N ASP A 122 7.61 -11.00 -2.07
CA ASP A 122 8.46 -12.10 -1.65
C ASP A 122 9.27 -11.70 -0.40
N LYS A 123 8.85 -12.21 0.75
CA LYS A 123 9.50 -11.93 2.03
C LYS A 123 10.78 -12.78 2.23
N SER A 124 11.06 -13.78 1.40
CA SER A 124 12.25 -14.65 1.48
C SER A 124 13.51 -14.02 0.87
N ILE A 125 13.33 -13.09 -0.08
CA ILE A 125 14.42 -12.39 -0.77
C ILE A 125 15.04 -11.28 0.10
N ARG A 126 14.45 -10.97 1.26
CA ARG A 126 14.91 -9.92 2.18
C ARG A 126 16.13 -10.35 3.05
N THR A 127 16.91 -11.36 2.63
CA THR A 127 17.90 -12.06 3.47
C THR A 127 19.31 -11.44 3.53
N GLU A 128 19.54 -10.24 2.98
CA GLU A 128 20.82 -9.55 3.16
C GLU A 128 20.91 -8.83 4.51
N GLU A 129 22.06 -9.03 5.17
CA GLU A 129 22.40 -8.77 6.57
C GLU A 129 21.67 -7.58 7.21
N ASN A 130 20.97 -7.89 8.31
CA ASN A 130 20.33 -6.88 9.16
C ASN A 130 21.32 -5.77 9.53
N GLY A 131 20.94 -4.51 9.28
CA GLY A 131 21.56 -3.36 9.92
C GLY A 131 22.65 -2.63 9.14
N ASP A 132 22.94 -2.98 7.88
CA ASP A 132 23.75 -2.09 7.03
C ASP A 132 22.90 -0.95 6.47
N ALA A 133 23.33 0.29 6.70
CA ALA A 133 22.63 1.48 6.24
C ALA A 133 22.48 1.51 4.71
N LEU A 134 23.46 1.02 3.95
CA LEU A 134 23.41 1.00 2.49
C LEU A 134 22.31 0.08 1.95
N SER A 135 21.96 -0.97 2.69
CA SER A 135 20.88 -1.89 2.30
C SER A 135 19.50 -1.19 2.25
N MET A 136 19.33 -0.04 2.90
CA MET A 136 18.12 0.79 2.79
C MET A 136 17.88 1.35 1.38
N LEU A 137 18.93 1.43 0.55
CA LEU A 137 18.89 1.90 -0.84
C LEU A 137 18.53 0.79 -1.84
N ASN A 138 18.33 -0.45 -1.39
CA ASN A 138 17.90 -1.53 -2.28
C ASN A 138 16.48 -1.26 -2.81
N LEU A 139 16.33 -1.24 -4.14
CA LEU A 139 15.06 -0.91 -4.80
C LEU A 139 13.92 -1.87 -4.42
N THR A 140 14.15 -3.18 -4.44
CA THR A 140 13.14 -4.17 -4.04
C THR A 140 12.69 -3.91 -2.60
N ARG A 141 13.63 -3.66 -1.68
CA ARG A 141 13.33 -3.35 -0.28
C ARG A 141 12.52 -2.06 -0.12
N LEU A 142 12.86 -1.01 -0.87
CA LEU A 142 12.14 0.27 -0.86
C LEU A 142 10.68 0.08 -1.28
N VAL A 143 10.44 -0.52 -2.44
CA VAL A 143 9.09 -0.76 -3.00
C VAL A 143 8.28 -1.65 -2.06
N SER A 144 8.89 -2.76 -1.63
CA SER A 144 8.28 -3.74 -0.75
C SER A 144 7.90 -3.15 0.62
N THR A 145 8.74 -2.28 1.16
CA THR A 145 8.45 -1.57 2.43
C THR A 145 7.41 -0.49 2.22
N ALA A 146 7.46 0.23 1.11
CA ALA A 146 6.49 1.27 0.81
C ALA A 146 5.06 0.71 0.68
N ASP A 147 4.89 -0.48 0.07
CA ASP A 147 3.61 -1.20 0.09
C ASP A 147 3.25 -1.67 1.50
N ASP A 148 4.20 -2.24 2.25
CA ASP A 148 3.98 -2.66 3.64
C ASP A 148 3.45 -1.50 4.52
N LEU A 149 3.94 -0.27 4.30
CA LEU A 149 3.52 0.93 5.02
C LEU A 149 2.11 1.42 4.66
N ASP A 150 1.60 1.12 3.47
CA ASP A 150 0.21 1.41 3.09
C ASP A 150 -0.77 0.39 3.70
N ALA A 151 -0.27 -0.70 4.28
CA ALA A 151 -1.08 -1.67 5.04
C ALA A 151 -1.31 -1.26 6.50
N PHE A 152 -0.81 -0.10 6.94
CA PHE A 152 -0.98 0.43 8.30
C PHE A 152 -2.05 1.53 8.38
N GLY A 153 -2.57 1.79 9.57
CA GLY A 153 -3.60 2.81 9.83
C GLY A 153 -5.01 2.41 9.35
N THR A 154 -5.88 3.40 9.19
CA THR A 154 -7.28 3.22 8.80
C THR A 154 -7.40 2.67 7.38
N ILE A 155 -6.59 3.19 6.45
CA ILE A 155 -6.43 2.61 5.10
C ILE A 155 -6.08 1.13 5.17
N GLY A 156 -5.12 0.74 6.02
CA GLY A 156 -4.73 -0.65 6.20
C GLY A 156 -5.89 -1.56 6.60
N VAL A 157 -6.73 -1.11 7.54
CA VAL A 157 -7.95 -1.85 7.95
C VAL A 157 -8.88 -2.07 6.77
N PHE A 158 -9.17 -1.01 6.01
CA PHE A 158 -10.02 -1.05 4.82
C PHE A 158 -9.46 -2.02 3.77
N ARG A 159 -8.16 -1.90 3.44
CA ARG A 159 -7.46 -2.75 2.47
C ARG A 159 -7.52 -4.23 2.84
N TYR A 160 -7.16 -4.56 4.08
CA TYR A 160 -7.15 -5.96 4.53
C TYR A 160 -8.54 -6.59 4.47
N ILE A 161 -9.58 -5.87 4.92
CA ILE A 161 -10.94 -6.41 4.87
C ILE A 161 -11.37 -6.67 3.42
N GLU A 162 -11.18 -5.70 2.52
CA GLU A 162 -11.61 -5.83 1.13
C GLU A 162 -10.92 -6.98 0.40
N ILE A 163 -9.59 -7.04 0.43
CA ILE A 163 -8.86 -8.05 -0.35
C ILE A 163 -9.06 -9.46 0.21
N TYR A 164 -9.15 -9.62 1.53
CA TYR A 164 -9.39 -10.94 2.14
C TYR A 164 -10.81 -11.44 1.85
N LEU A 165 -11.80 -10.56 1.84
CA LEU A 165 -13.16 -10.91 1.42
C LEU A 165 -13.23 -11.28 -0.06
N LYS A 166 -12.54 -10.54 -0.94
CA LYS A 166 -12.45 -10.88 -2.38
C LYS A 166 -11.73 -12.21 -2.62
N ARG A 167 -10.80 -12.59 -1.74
CA ARG A 167 -10.14 -13.92 -1.71
C ARG A 167 -10.96 -15.00 -1.00
N ALA A 168 -12.23 -14.74 -0.69
CA ALA A 168 -13.15 -15.66 -0.03
C ALA A 168 -12.65 -16.21 1.33
N VAL A 169 -11.84 -15.42 2.06
CA VAL A 169 -11.42 -15.78 3.41
C VAL A 169 -12.62 -15.69 4.35
N ALA A 170 -12.85 -16.75 5.13
CA ALA A 170 -13.96 -16.80 6.08
C ALA A 170 -13.82 -15.74 7.19
N ALA A 171 -14.95 -15.19 7.65
CA ALA A 171 -14.98 -14.11 8.63
C ALA A 171 -14.26 -14.45 9.95
N ASN A 172 -14.31 -15.71 10.37
CA ASN A 172 -13.65 -16.23 11.58
C ASN A 172 -12.14 -16.44 11.41
N GLU A 173 -11.65 -16.56 10.17
CA GLU A 173 -10.22 -16.70 9.86
C GLU A 173 -9.55 -15.36 9.57
N LEU A 174 -10.31 -14.41 9.01
CA LEU A 174 -9.80 -13.15 8.49
C LEU A 174 -8.96 -12.38 9.53
N PRO A 175 -9.42 -12.12 10.77
CA PRO A 175 -8.63 -11.36 11.74
C PRO A 175 -7.29 -12.02 12.05
N GLY A 176 -7.27 -13.34 12.26
CA GLY A 176 -6.03 -14.07 12.56
C GLY A 176 -5.03 -14.02 11.41
N ARG A 177 -5.48 -14.26 10.17
CA ARG A 177 -4.61 -14.20 9.00
C ARG A 177 -4.10 -12.78 8.73
N VAL A 178 -4.90 -11.75 8.98
CA VAL A 178 -4.47 -10.35 8.86
C VAL A 178 -3.42 -10.01 9.92
N LEU A 179 -3.64 -10.41 11.18
CA LEU A 179 -2.67 -10.14 12.26
C LEU A 179 -1.31 -10.75 11.96
N THR A 180 -1.27 -12.00 11.47
CA THR A 180 -0.01 -12.63 11.03
C THR A 180 0.66 -11.88 9.89
N ASN A 181 -0.10 -11.49 8.85
CA ASN A 181 0.46 -10.76 7.71
C ASN A 181 0.99 -9.38 8.15
N LEU A 182 0.20 -8.63 8.92
CA LEU A 182 0.54 -7.31 9.44
C LEU A 182 1.79 -7.35 10.32
N GLN A 183 1.91 -8.34 11.21
CA GLN A 183 3.11 -8.54 12.03
C GLN A 183 4.35 -8.77 11.18
N ASN A 184 4.27 -9.62 10.16
CA ASN A 184 5.39 -9.87 9.26
C ASN A 184 5.82 -8.60 8.52
N ARG A 185 4.86 -7.82 7.99
CA ARG A 185 5.13 -6.53 7.33
C ARG A 185 5.83 -5.54 8.28
N TYR A 186 5.33 -5.42 9.51
CA TYR A 186 5.92 -4.55 10.51
C TYR A 186 7.32 -4.99 10.97
N SER A 187 7.52 -6.28 11.22
CA SER A 187 8.84 -6.82 11.56
C SER A 187 9.84 -6.55 10.44
N ASN A 188 9.46 -6.75 9.19
CA ASN A 188 10.36 -6.50 8.08
C ASN A 188 10.69 -5.01 7.91
N PHE A 189 9.69 -4.13 8.04
CA PHE A 189 9.91 -2.67 8.04
C PHE A 189 10.88 -2.26 9.15
N LYS A 190 10.66 -2.75 10.38
CA LYS A 190 11.49 -2.42 11.53
C LYS A 190 12.93 -2.93 11.34
N SER A 191 13.11 -4.16 10.86
CA SER A 191 14.45 -4.70 10.57
C SER A 191 15.18 -3.92 9.48
N ALA A 192 14.46 -3.45 8.46
CA ALA A 192 15.04 -2.73 7.33
C ALA A 192 15.39 -1.26 7.65
N TYR A 193 14.59 -0.59 8.48
CA TYR A 193 14.67 0.86 8.67
C TYR A 193 14.77 1.31 10.14
N ALA A 194 15.20 0.44 11.05
CA ALA A 194 15.35 0.76 12.48
C ALA A 194 16.19 2.02 12.75
N LEU A 195 17.16 2.34 11.89
CA LEU A 195 18.02 3.52 12.02
C LEU A 195 17.27 4.85 11.80
N LEU A 196 16.09 4.81 11.19
CA LEU A 196 15.25 5.97 10.95
C LEU A 196 14.24 6.17 12.10
N GLU A 197 14.73 6.25 13.35
CA GLU A 197 13.93 6.15 14.59
C GLU A 197 12.63 6.97 14.56
N LYS A 198 12.71 8.28 14.28
CA LYS A 198 11.54 9.16 14.24
C LYS A 198 10.52 8.77 13.16
N PHE A 199 10.98 8.18 12.06
CA PHE A 199 10.09 7.67 11.02
C PHE A 199 9.43 6.38 11.51
N VAL A 200 10.20 5.47 12.10
CA VAL A 200 9.72 4.21 12.68
C VAL A 200 8.65 4.45 13.74
N ASP A 201 8.85 5.38 14.66
CA ASP A 201 7.88 5.71 15.72
C ASP A 201 6.52 6.13 15.14
N ARG A 202 6.52 6.93 14.06
CA ARG A 202 5.29 7.35 13.38
C ARG A 202 4.56 6.18 12.73
N GLN A 203 5.29 5.26 12.09
CA GLN A 203 4.68 4.10 11.46
C GLN A 203 4.24 3.04 12.48
N GLU A 204 4.92 2.93 13.62
CA GLU A 204 4.54 2.04 14.72
C GLU A 204 3.16 2.41 15.27
N CYS A 205 2.86 3.71 15.38
CA CYS A 205 1.53 4.19 15.76
C CYS A 205 0.43 3.68 14.79
N ARG A 206 0.69 3.77 13.48
CA ARG A 206 -0.24 3.29 12.43
C ARG A 206 -0.37 1.76 12.42
N TYR A 207 0.72 1.05 12.66
CA TYR A 207 0.69 -0.40 12.83
C TYR A 207 -0.24 -0.80 13.98
N TYR A 208 -0.10 -0.18 15.16
CA TYR A 208 -0.94 -0.51 16.32
C TYR A 208 -2.42 -0.16 16.13
N GLN A 209 -2.75 0.89 15.35
CA GLN A 209 -4.14 1.17 14.97
C GLN A 209 -4.77 -0.03 14.24
N THR A 210 -4.08 -0.56 13.24
CA THR A 210 -4.52 -1.72 12.46
C THR A 210 -4.58 -2.98 13.32
N PHE A 211 -3.52 -3.23 14.09
CA PHE A 211 -3.39 -4.40 14.96
C PHE A 211 -4.50 -4.47 16.01
N ASN A 212 -4.77 -3.34 16.68
CA ASN A 212 -5.80 -3.26 17.71
C ASN A 212 -7.20 -3.42 17.12
N PHE A 213 -7.45 -2.89 15.91
CA PHE A 213 -8.71 -3.11 15.21
C PHE A 213 -8.96 -4.61 14.99
N PHE A 214 -8.01 -5.34 14.39
CA PHE A 214 -8.20 -6.76 14.08
C PHE A 214 -8.18 -7.65 15.32
N THR A 215 -7.45 -7.29 16.38
CA THR A 215 -7.50 -8.00 17.67
C THR A 215 -8.91 -7.92 18.29
N ARG A 216 -9.52 -6.73 18.25
CA ARG A 216 -10.91 -6.53 18.71
C ARG A 216 -11.90 -7.25 17.81
N LEU A 217 -11.74 -7.18 16.49
CA LEU A 217 -12.58 -7.90 15.54
C LEU A 217 -12.52 -9.42 15.77
N ALA A 218 -11.33 -9.98 16.02
CA ALA A 218 -11.17 -11.40 16.35
C ALA A 218 -11.99 -11.81 17.57
N THR A 219 -12.01 -10.95 18.60
CA THR A 219 -12.78 -11.17 19.83
C THR A 219 -14.28 -11.13 19.55
N GLU A 220 -14.76 -10.11 18.83
CA GLU A 220 -16.19 -9.95 18.48
C GLU A 220 -16.72 -11.12 17.64
N VAL A 221 -15.91 -11.60 16.68
CA VAL A 221 -16.27 -12.75 15.84
C VAL A 221 -16.27 -14.05 16.65
N THR A 222 -15.27 -14.27 17.51
CA THR A 222 -15.17 -15.50 18.33
C THR A 222 -16.32 -15.65 19.30
N LEU A 223 -16.74 -14.55 19.94
CA LEU A 223 -17.85 -14.57 20.89
C LEU A 223 -19.22 -14.73 20.21
N GLY A 224 -19.30 -14.59 18.89
CA GLY A 224 -20.57 -14.54 18.15
C GLY A 224 -21.40 -13.29 18.48
N VAL A 225 -20.83 -12.33 19.22
CA VAL A 225 -21.48 -11.08 19.66
C VAL A 225 -20.90 -9.93 18.86
N GLY A 226 -21.05 -9.98 17.54
CA GLY A 226 -20.60 -8.92 16.65
C GLY A 226 -21.32 -7.60 16.97
N SER A 227 -20.69 -6.75 17.78
CA SER A 227 -21.25 -5.45 18.14
C SER A 227 -21.39 -4.58 16.90
N ALA A 228 -22.57 -4.04 16.66
CA ALA A 228 -22.76 -3.03 15.62
C ALA A 228 -21.92 -1.76 15.91
N ASN A 229 -21.65 -1.47 17.19
CA ASN A 229 -20.85 -0.33 17.64
C ASN A 229 -19.39 -0.73 17.93
N GLY A 230 -18.75 -1.42 16.99
CA GLY A 230 -17.36 -1.89 17.06
C GLY A 230 -16.79 -2.26 15.70
N PRO A 231 -15.58 -2.84 15.64
CA PRO A 231 -14.93 -3.32 14.42
C PRO A 231 -15.82 -4.21 13.53
N TYR A 232 -16.68 -5.05 14.13
CA TYR A 232 -17.61 -5.88 13.37
C TYR A 232 -18.62 -5.05 12.57
N GLY A 233 -19.04 -3.89 13.09
CA GLY A 233 -19.85 -2.92 12.36
C GLY A 233 -19.16 -2.46 11.08
N VAL A 234 -17.91 -2.01 11.17
CA VAL A 234 -17.07 -1.59 10.02
C VAL A 234 -16.90 -2.74 9.01
N TYR A 235 -16.54 -3.93 9.50
CA TYR A 235 -16.42 -5.13 8.67
C TYR A 235 -17.69 -5.41 7.87
N ARG A 236 -18.87 -5.33 8.50
CA ARG A 236 -20.16 -5.53 7.82
C ARG A 236 -20.44 -4.47 6.78
N VAL A 237 -20.10 -3.21 7.03
CA VAL A 237 -20.27 -2.14 6.05
C VAL A 237 -19.45 -2.45 4.79
N ILE A 238 -18.16 -2.74 4.97
CA ILE A 238 -17.25 -3.02 3.85
C ILE A 238 -17.72 -4.27 3.11
N LYS A 239 -18.02 -5.36 3.81
CA LYS A 239 -18.52 -6.60 3.20
C LYS A 239 -19.76 -6.36 2.34
N ASN A 240 -20.79 -5.77 2.93
CA ASN A 240 -22.09 -5.69 2.28
C ASN A 240 -22.13 -4.66 1.15
N ASN A 241 -21.44 -3.54 1.30
CA ASN A 241 -21.55 -2.42 0.35
C ASN A 241 -20.40 -2.41 -0.66
N LEU A 242 -19.16 -2.55 -0.19
CA LEU A 242 -18.00 -2.51 -1.07
C LEU A 242 -17.82 -3.84 -1.84
N VAL A 243 -17.89 -4.97 -1.13
CA VAL A 243 -17.56 -6.28 -1.74
C VAL A 243 -18.78 -6.93 -2.40
N GLU A 244 -19.89 -7.08 -1.68
CA GLU A 244 -21.08 -7.78 -2.19
C GLU A 244 -21.87 -6.96 -3.22
N LYS A 245 -22.11 -5.67 -2.95
CA LYS A 245 -22.77 -4.77 -3.91
C LYS A 245 -21.83 -4.16 -4.94
N GLY A 246 -20.51 -4.24 -4.73
CA GLY A 246 -19.52 -3.70 -5.66
C GLY A 246 -19.52 -2.17 -5.76
N GLN A 247 -19.95 -1.46 -4.72
CA GLN A 247 -19.95 0.02 -4.71
C GLN A 247 -18.52 0.58 -4.64
N SER A 248 -18.36 1.85 -5.01
CA SER A 248 -17.09 2.57 -4.78
C SER A 248 -16.88 2.85 -3.28
N ILE A 249 -15.65 3.16 -2.87
CA ILE A 249 -15.39 3.50 -1.46
C ILE A 249 -16.04 4.83 -1.09
N GLU A 250 -16.15 5.76 -2.04
CA GLU A 250 -16.87 7.03 -1.91
C GLU A 250 -18.35 6.79 -1.62
N ASP A 251 -19.01 5.94 -2.40
CA ASP A 251 -20.43 5.59 -2.20
C ASP A 251 -20.65 4.93 -0.83
N VAL A 252 -19.70 4.10 -0.37
CA VAL A 252 -19.77 3.45 0.94
C VAL A 252 -19.64 4.47 2.07
N ILE A 253 -18.72 5.43 1.94
CA ILE A 253 -18.53 6.52 2.90
C ILE A 253 -19.80 7.37 2.99
N ASP A 254 -20.37 7.75 1.84
CA ASP A 254 -21.59 8.56 1.80
C ASP A 254 -22.79 7.80 2.38
N TYR A 255 -22.92 6.50 2.06
CA TYR A 255 -23.93 5.64 2.67
C TYR A 255 -23.86 5.61 4.20
N VAL A 256 -22.67 5.51 4.80
CA VAL A 256 -22.49 5.50 6.26
C VAL A 256 -22.82 6.84 6.91
N ASN A 257 -22.56 7.93 6.20
CA ASN A 257 -22.89 9.28 6.66
C ASN A 257 -24.40 9.53 6.63
N GLU A 258 -25.09 9.06 5.60
CA GLU A 258 -26.55 9.16 5.47
C GLU A 258 -27.31 8.18 6.35
N ASN A 259 -26.72 7.01 6.63
CA ASN A 259 -27.32 5.93 7.40
C ASN A 259 -26.39 5.53 8.56
N PRO A 260 -26.43 6.25 9.70
CA PRO A 260 -25.61 5.95 10.87
C PRO A 260 -25.77 4.50 11.35
N ILE A 261 -24.81 3.63 11.00
CA ILE A 261 -24.82 2.24 11.49
C ILE A 261 -24.41 2.18 12.96
N SER A 262 -23.37 2.94 13.30
CA SER A 262 -22.91 3.16 14.67
C SER A 262 -21.92 4.32 14.73
N GLU A 263 -21.76 4.91 15.91
CA GLU A 263 -20.76 5.96 16.14
C GLU A 263 -19.34 5.48 15.80
N TYR A 264 -19.02 4.23 16.14
CA TYR A 264 -17.72 3.64 15.81
C TYR A 264 -17.49 3.56 14.29
N ALA A 265 -18.48 3.06 13.53
CA ALA A 265 -18.37 2.96 12.08
C ALA A 265 -18.29 4.35 11.43
N GLN A 266 -19.12 5.30 11.85
CA GLN A 266 -19.07 6.67 11.34
C GLN A 266 -17.71 7.33 11.60
N SER A 267 -17.18 7.19 12.81
CA SER A 267 -15.85 7.71 13.14
C SER A 267 -14.78 7.09 12.23
N PHE A 268 -14.80 5.77 12.03
CA PHE A 268 -13.88 5.08 11.13
C PHE A 268 -13.95 5.63 9.69
N PHE A 269 -15.15 5.71 9.10
CA PHE A 269 -15.29 6.14 7.71
C PHE A 269 -15.00 7.64 7.52
N ASN A 270 -15.20 8.47 8.53
CA ASN A 270 -14.76 9.87 8.51
C ASN A 270 -13.24 9.99 8.49
N VAL A 271 -12.54 9.20 9.31
CA VAL A 271 -11.07 9.15 9.27
C VAL A 271 -10.59 8.61 7.93
N LEU A 272 -11.20 7.53 7.43
CA LEU A 272 -10.86 6.97 6.13
C LEU A 272 -11.06 7.99 5.00
N LYS A 273 -12.17 8.75 5.00
CA LYS A 273 -12.42 9.83 4.04
C LYS A 273 -11.31 10.86 4.05
N VAL A 274 -10.83 11.26 5.23
CA VAL A 274 -9.71 12.22 5.35
C VAL A 274 -8.43 11.60 4.80
N GLU A 275 -8.08 10.38 5.20
CA GLU A 275 -6.87 9.69 4.73
C GLU A 275 -6.87 9.47 3.21
N LEU A 276 -8.03 9.17 2.61
CA LEU A 276 -8.19 9.03 1.16
C LEU A 276 -8.16 10.38 0.42
N ASN A 277 -8.64 11.48 1.03
CA ASN A 277 -8.72 12.80 0.38
C ASN A 277 -7.46 13.66 0.51
N ILE A 278 -6.60 13.42 1.51
CA ILE A 278 -5.25 14.00 1.58
C ILE A 278 -4.43 13.64 0.31
N ASN A 279 -4.93 12.72 -0.52
CA ASN A 279 -4.38 12.41 -1.84
C ASN A 279 -4.54 13.49 -2.92
N SER A 280 -5.40 14.51 -2.73
CA SER A 280 -5.66 15.55 -3.75
C SER A 280 -4.87 16.87 -3.60
N THR A 281 -4.21 17.11 -2.46
CA THR A 281 -3.66 18.45 -2.12
C THR A 281 -2.20 18.48 -1.68
N VAL A 282 -1.41 17.48 -2.09
CA VAL A 282 0.06 17.63 -2.10
C VAL A 282 0.48 17.70 -3.56
N SER A 283 0.23 18.88 -4.13
CA SER A 283 0.86 19.42 -5.33
C SER A 283 2.07 20.23 -4.92
#